data_AF-A0A9P9S0X3-F1
#
_entry.id   AF-A0A9P9S0X3-F1
#
_cell.length_a   1.000
_cell.length_b   1.000
_cell.length_c   1.000
_cell.angle_alpha   90.00
_cell.angle_beta   90.00
_cell.angle_gamma   90.00
#
_symmetry.space_group_name_H-M   'P 1'
#
loop_
_entity.id
_entity.type
_entity.pdbx_description
1 polymer ?
#
loop_
_entity_poly.entity_id
_entity_poly.type
_entity_poly.pdbx_seq_one_letter_code
_entity_poly.pdbx_strand_id
1 'polypeptide(L)'
;MTMAIKNVALAGATGNAGAPILNSLLVSNLFNVTVLTRPGSKHTFPPAVTVKPVDYASLASLTAALEGQDVLINTTSIEHVEQHVALIDAALAARVARYFPSDFGLDTYKPAIAALPIFEGPAAALKYMHEKCTAPGSPTTYTVVHNGGFLDWCFETAFLGVDPREKQATIFDEGTNEIAYTTQEWVGKAVVAILCKLEETKNRSVFVANTYVSQKKLLELSKEVVGADGWTVGAKSTDQMLAKSMEALENGTIDLEGILDFIRVADAKYETKWETDDNELLGIPRFSDEDIKEVIRKVVS
;
A
#
# COMPACT_ATOMS: atom_id res chain seq x y z
N MET A 1 0.31 23.38 -20.88
CA MET A 1 -1.02 22.90 -20.47
C MET A 1 -0.79 21.59 -19.75
N THR A 2 -1.11 21.52 -18.46
CA THR A 2 -1.07 20.25 -17.71
C THR A 2 -2.10 19.30 -18.31
N MET A 3 -1.73 18.04 -18.54
CA MET A 3 -2.65 17.04 -19.07
C MET A 3 -3.71 16.76 -18.00
N ALA A 4 -4.98 17.04 -18.30
CA ALA A 4 -6.07 16.70 -17.42
C ALA A 4 -6.34 15.19 -17.53
N ILE A 5 -6.05 14.44 -16.46
CA ILE A 5 -6.32 13.01 -16.36
C ILE A 5 -7.82 12.76 -16.35
N LYS A 6 -8.28 11.81 -17.17
CA LYS A 6 -9.68 11.39 -17.24
C LYS A 6 -9.84 9.88 -17.11
N ASN A 7 -8.98 9.07 -17.72
CA ASN A 7 -9.13 7.62 -17.76
C ASN A 7 -8.10 6.95 -16.84
N VAL A 8 -8.58 6.29 -15.79
CA VAL A 8 -7.73 5.64 -14.78
C VAL A 8 -7.98 4.15 -14.77
N ALA A 9 -6.95 3.38 -15.10
CA ALA A 9 -6.95 1.92 -14.96
C ALA A 9 -6.42 1.50 -13.59
N LEU A 10 -7.07 0.50 -12.98
CA LEU A 10 -6.69 -0.06 -11.69
C LEU A 10 -6.58 -1.59 -11.79
N ALA A 11 -5.39 -2.12 -11.53
CA ALA A 11 -5.16 -3.55 -11.36
C ALA A 11 -5.15 -3.91 -9.87
N GLY A 12 -5.81 -5.01 -9.47
CA GLY A 12 -5.88 -5.43 -8.06
C GLY A 12 -6.96 -4.73 -7.23
N ALA A 13 -8.05 -4.27 -7.87
CA ALA A 13 -9.08 -3.41 -7.29
C ALA A 13 -9.88 -3.99 -6.09
N THR A 14 -9.69 -5.26 -5.73
CA THR A 14 -10.38 -5.92 -4.61
C THR A 14 -9.46 -6.18 -3.42
N GLY A 15 -8.17 -5.84 -3.52
CA GLY A 15 -7.20 -6.01 -2.43
C GLY A 15 -7.28 -4.89 -1.40
N ASN A 16 -6.47 -5.01 -0.33
CA ASN A 16 -6.46 -4.07 0.80
C ASN A 16 -6.15 -2.62 0.39
N ALA A 17 -5.27 -2.42 -0.60
CA ALA A 17 -5.02 -1.09 -1.17
C ALA A 17 -6.00 -0.74 -2.30
N GLY A 18 -6.30 -1.70 -3.18
CA GLY A 18 -7.09 -1.46 -4.39
C GLY A 18 -8.55 -1.08 -4.11
N ALA A 19 -9.20 -1.71 -3.14
CA ALA A 19 -10.60 -1.45 -2.82
C ALA A 19 -10.87 -0.01 -2.32
N PRO A 20 -10.13 0.53 -1.34
CA PRO A 20 -10.33 1.92 -0.91
C PRO A 20 -9.93 2.95 -1.98
N ILE A 21 -8.92 2.64 -2.80
CA ILE A 21 -8.55 3.47 -3.95
C ILE A 21 -9.68 3.50 -4.97
N LEU A 22 -10.23 2.34 -5.36
CA LEU A 22 -11.39 2.25 -6.26
C LEU A 22 -12.57 3.07 -5.72
N ASN A 23 -12.90 2.91 -4.44
CA ASN A 23 -13.98 3.66 -3.81
C ASN A 23 -13.75 5.18 -3.90
N SER A 24 -12.54 5.64 -3.60
CA SER A 24 -12.20 7.07 -3.64
C SER A 24 -12.23 7.64 -5.06
N LEU A 25 -11.76 6.88 -6.05
CA LEU A 25 -11.85 7.24 -7.47
C LEU A 25 -13.31 7.44 -7.88
N LEU A 26 -14.20 6.51 -7.50
CA LEU A 26 -15.63 6.59 -7.81
C LEU A 26 -16.33 7.76 -7.10
N VAL A 27 -16.09 7.92 -5.80
CA VAL A 27 -16.69 9.02 -5.01
C VAL A 27 -16.26 10.39 -5.53
N SER A 28 -15.03 10.52 -6.03
CA SER A 28 -14.53 11.78 -6.60
C SER A 28 -15.35 12.26 -7.81
N ASN A 29 -15.94 11.33 -8.58
CA ASN A 29 -16.59 11.61 -9.86
C ASN A 29 -15.71 12.39 -10.87
N LEU A 30 -14.38 12.33 -10.72
CA LEU A 30 -13.44 13.04 -11.59
C LEU A 30 -12.96 12.19 -12.77
N PHE A 31 -13.03 10.87 -12.65
CA PHE A 31 -12.37 9.93 -13.55
C PHE A 31 -13.32 8.86 -14.09
N ASN A 32 -13.08 8.45 -15.33
CA ASN A 32 -13.59 7.20 -15.89
C ASN A 32 -12.71 6.06 -15.37
N VAL A 33 -13.27 5.17 -14.57
CA VAL A 33 -12.51 4.10 -13.92
C VAL A 33 -12.63 2.80 -14.71
N THR A 34 -11.49 2.22 -15.06
CA THR A 34 -11.37 0.88 -15.63
C THR A 34 -10.69 -0.05 -14.64
N VAL A 35 -11.32 -1.18 -14.31
CA VAL A 35 -10.71 -2.22 -13.48
C VAL A 35 -10.20 -3.35 -14.36
N LEU A 36 -8.93 -3.71 -14.17
CA LEU A 36 -8.31 -4.89 -14.77
C LEU A 36 -8.58 -6.10 -13.87
N THR A 37 -9.12 -7.17 -14.45
CA THR A 37 -9.44 -8.41 -13.74
C THR A 37 -8.79 -9.60 -14.43
N ARG A 38 -8.61 -10.71 -13.70
CA ARG A 38 -8.23 -11.98 -14.31
C ARG A 38 -9.42 -12.58 -15.09
N PRO A 39 -9.18 -13.33 -16.18
CA PRO A 39 -10.25 -14.05 -16.89
C PRO A 39 -10.96 -14.99 -15.93
N GLY A 40 -12.30 -15.00 -15.95
CA GLY A 40 -13.11 -15.82 -15.03
C GLY A 40 -13.25 -15.25 -13.61
N SER A 41 -12.79 -14.02 -13.34
CA SER A 41 -13.08 -13.32 -12.09
C SER A 41 -14.59 -13.28 -11.83
N LYS A 42 -14.99 -13.58 -10.59
CA LYS A 42 -16.39 -13.51 -10.13
C LYS A 42 -16.71 -12.22 -9.37
N HIS A 43 -15.72 -11.33 -9.21
CA HIS A 43 -15.93 -10.04 -8.56
C HIS A 43 -16.87 -9.18 -9.40
N THR A 44 -17.80 -8.52 -8.73
CA THR A 44 -18.73 -7.58 -9.35
C THR A 44 -18.34 -6.16 -8.94
N PHE A 45 -18.58 -5.21 -9.85
CA PHE A 45 -18.26 -3.81 -9.65
C PHE A 45 -19.51 -2.96 -9.93
N PRO A 46 -19.63 -1.76 -9.35
CA PRO A 46 -20.72 -0.85 -9.67
C PRO A 46 -20.80 -0.56 -11.17
N PRO A 47 -21.99 -0.25 -11.73
CA PRO A 47 -22.16 0.02 -13.16
C PRO A 47 -21.29 1.16 -13.72
N ALA A 48 -20.80 2.06 -12.86
CA ALA A 48 -19.89 3.14 -13.22
C ALA A 48 -18.47 2.66 -13.57
N VAL A 49 -18.11 1.42 -13.26
CA VAL A 49 -16.79 0.84 -13.52
C VAL A 49 -16.79 0.07 -14.82
N THR A 50 -15.84 0.39 -15.71
CA THR A 50 -15.56 -0.46 -16.87
C THR A 50 -14.68 -1.63 -16.43
N VAL A 51 -15.11 -2.87 -16.68
CA VAL A 51 -14.34 -4.07 -16.31
C VAL A 51 -13.67 -4.66 -17.55
N LYS A 52 -12.34 -4.80 -17.53
CA LYS A 52 -11.57 -5.45 -18.59
C LYS A 52 -10.88 -6.71 -18.06
N PRO A 53 -11.29 -7.91 -18.48
CA PRO A 53 -10.53 -9.13 -18.22
C PRO A 53 -9.21 -9.12 -19.02
N VAL A 54 -8.10 -9.40 -18.36
CA VAL A 54 -6.75 -9.40 -18.95
C VAL A 54 -5.94 -10.60 -18.50
N ASP A 55 -5.12 -11.12 -19.40
CA ASP A 55 -4.07 -12.09 -19.05
C ASP A 55 -2.80 -11.34 -18.61
N TYR A 56 -2.49 -11.42 -17.32
CA TYR A 56 -1.32 -10.75 -16.73
C TYR A 56 0.03 -11.31 -17.19
N ALA A 57 0.05 -12.48 -17.82
CA ALA A 57 1.25 -13.03 -18.47
C ALA A 57 1.41 -12.53 -19.92
N SER A 58 0.41 -11.84 -20.47
CA SER A 58 0.38 -11.41 -21.87
C SER A 58 0.53 -9.90 -21.99
N LEU A 59 1.71 -9.45 -22.42
CA LEU A 59 1.98 -8.05 -22.72
C LEU A 59 0.97 -7.46 -23.71
N ALA A 60 0.57 -8.23 -24.73
CA ALA A 60 -0.42 -7.79 -25.72
C ALA A 60 -1.81 -7.59 -25.09
N SER A 61 -2.24 -8.51 -24.20
CA SER A 61 -3.52 -8.38 -23.50
C SER A 61 -3.55 -7.15 -22.59
N LEU A 62 -2.48 -6.93 -21.82
CA LEU A 62 -2.35 -5.78 -20.95
C LEU A 62 -2.29 -4.47 -21.74
N THR A 63 -1.49 -4.41 -22.80
CA THR A 63 -1.35 -3.20 -23.64
C THR A 63 -2.69 -2.80 -24.24
N ALA A 64 -3.42 -3.74 -24.85
CA ALA A 64 -4.75 -3.48 -25.42
C ALA A 64 -5.77 -2.98 -24.38
N ALA A 65 -5.67 -3.45 -23.13
CA ALA A 65 -6.53 -2.96 -22.06
C ALA A 65 -6.18 -1.53 -21.62
N LEU A 66 -4.92 -1.14 -21.73
CA LEU A 66 -4.38 0.17 -21.35
C LEU A 66 -4.44 1.22 -22.46
N GLU A 67 -4.73 0.84 -23.71
CA GLU A 67 -4.94 1.79 -24.79
C GLU A 67 -6.03 2.83 -24.41
N GLY A 68 -5.66 4.12 -24.53
CA GLY A 68 -6.52 5.25 -24.18
C GLY A 68 -6.65 5.53 -22.69
N GLN A 69 -5.93 4.82 -21.82
CA GLN A 69 -5.84 5.13 -20.39
C GLN A 69 -4.76 6.18 -20.16
N ASP A 70 -5.03 7.13 -19.26
CA ASP A 70 -4.05 8.16 -18.90
C ASP A 70 -3.16 7.70 -17.74
N VAL A 71 -3.70 6.88 -16.85
CA VAL A 71 -3.01 6.37 -15.66
C VAL A 71 -3.25 4.88 -15.48
N LEU A 72 -2.22 4.17 -15.03
CA LEU A 72 -2.33 2.83 -14.48
C LEU A 72 -1.90 2.83 -13.02
N ILE A 73 -2.79 2.38 -12.15
CA ILE A 73 -2.52 2.11 -10.74
C ILE A 73 -2.43 0.60 -10.55
N ASN A 74 -1.27 0.12 -10.12
CA ASN A 74 -1.05 -1.28 -9.79
C ASN A 74 -1.19 -1.46 -8.26
N THR A 75 -2.14 -2.30 -7.84
CA THR A 75 -2.28 -2.77 -6.46
C THR A 75 -2.37 -4.30 -6.39
N THR A 76 -1.73 -5.01 -7.34
CA THR A 76 -1.66 -6.48 -7.33
C THR A 76 -0.65 -6.98 -6.30
N SER A 77 -0.77 -8.23 -5.85
CA SER A 77 0.18 -8.82 -4.89
C SER A 77 1.65 -8.63 -5.30
N ILE A 78 2.49 -8.27 -4.33
CA ILE A 78 3.93 -8.08 -4.50
C ILE A 78 4.68 -9.39 -4.80
N GLU A 79 4.06 -10.55 -4.55
CA GLU A 79 4.66 -11.88 -4.77
C GLU A 79 4.85 -12.20 -6.27
N HIS A 80 4.10 -11.57 -7.17
CA HIS A 80 4.10 -11.88 -8.60
C HIS A 80 4.93 -10.87 -9.39
N VAL A 81 6.24 -10.87 -9.17
CA VAL A 81 7.19 -9.89 -9.74
C VAL A 81 7.07 -9.80 -11.26
N GLU A 82 6.87 -10.92 -11.95
CA GLU A 82 6.68 -10.99 -13.40
C GLU A 82 5.47 -10.18 -13.87
N GLN A 83 4.39 -10.14 -13.08
CA GLN A 83 3.20 -9.34 -13.41
C GLN A 83 3.48 -7.85 -13.27
N HIS A 84 4.33 -7.45 -12.32
CA HIS A 84 4.72 -6.05 -12.15
C HIS A 84 5.54 -5.58 -13.36
N VAL A 85 6.52 -6.38 -13.80
CA VAL A 85 7.29 -6.10 -15.01
C VAL A 85 6.38 -6.01 -16.24
N ALA A 86 5.45 -6.96 -16.40
CA ALA A 86 4.52 -6.96 -17.53
C ALA A 86 3.60 -5.72 -17.53
N LEU A 87 3.13 -5.26 -16.37
CA LEU A 87 2.33 -4.04 -16.24
C LEU A 87 3.13 -2.77 -16.55
N ILE A 88 4.41 -2.71 -16.13
CA ILE A 88 5.32 -1.61 -16.47
C ILE A 88 5.50 -1.54 -18.00
N ASP A 89 5.83 -2.68 -18.62
CA ASP A 89 6.04 -2.75 -20.07
C ASP A 89 4.76 -2.41 -20.84
N ALA A 90 3.60 -2.87 -20.38
CA ALA A 90 2.31 -2.56 -20.98
C ALA A 90 1.95 -1.08 -20.86
N ALA A 91 2.23 -0.45 -19.72
CA ALA A 91 2.02 0.98 -19.52
C ALA A 91 2.88 1.82 -20.48
N LEU A 92 4.15 1.43 -20.65
CA LEU A 92 5.07 2.06 -21.60
C LEU A 92 4.61 1.88 -23.05
N ALA A 93 4.21 0.66 -23.43
CA ALA A 93 3.75 0.32 -24.77
C ALA A 93 2.45 1.06 -25.14
N ALA A 94 1.50 1.12 -24.20
CA ALA A 94 0.25 1.87 -24.34
C ALA A 94 0.42 3.39 -24.16
N ARG A 95 1.62 3.85 -23.78
CA ARG A 95 1.97 5.26 -23.58
C ARG A 95 1.13 5.95 -22.50
N VAL A 96 0.82 5.21 -21.43
CA VAL A 96 0.15 5.73 -20.24
C VAL A 96 1.01 6.86 -19.65
N ALA A 97 0.39 7.98 -19.25
CA ALA A 97 1.13 9.16 -18.81
C ALA A 97 1.76 8.97 -17.41
N ARG A 98 1.05 8.29 -16.49
CA ARG A 98 1.52 8.01 -15.13
C ARG A 98 1.28 6.56 -14.73
N TYR A 99 2.31 5.91 -14.19
CA TYR A 99 2.24 4.59 -13.58
C TYR A 99 2.44 4.69 -12.06
N PHE A 100 1.62 3.96 -11.29
CA PHE A 100 1.80 3.76 -9.86
C PHE A 100 2.13 2.28 -9.62
N PRO A 101 3.32 1.94 -9.10
CA PRO A 101 3.64 0.57 -8.75
C PRO A 101 2.88 0.12 -7.50
N SER A 102 2.79 -1.19 -7.30
CA SER A 102 2.18 -1.76 -6.10
C SER A 102 3.16 -1.74 -4.92
N ASP A 103 3.34 -0.55 -4.33
CA ASP A 103 4.20 -0.34 -3.15
C ASP A 103 3.35 -0.12 -1.88
N PHE A 104 2.46 0.89 -1.88
CA PHE A 104 1.39 1.16 -0.91
C PHE A 104 1.65 0.64 0.53
N GLY A 105 2.72 1.13 1.15
CA GLY A 105 3.12 0.70 2.49
C GLY A 105 4.39 1.40 2.97
N LEU A 106 5.39 0.59 3.30
CA LEU A 106 6.71 0.96 3.84
C LEU A 106 7.57 1.75 2.85
N ASP A 107 8.62 2.41 3.35
CA ASP A 107 9.68 2.95 2.49
C ASP A 107 10.65 1.85 2.03
N THR A 108 10.32 1.19 0.93
CA THR A 108 11.12 0.12 0.33
C THR A 108 12.45 0.59 -0.27
N TYR A 109 12.73 1.90 -0.30
CA TYR A 109 14.05 2.42 -0.67
C TYR A 109 15.04 2.40 0.50
N LYS A 110 14.59 2.16 1.74
CA LYS A 110 15.48 1.97 2.88
C LYS A 110 16.28 0.67 2.72
N PRO A 111 17.63 0.72 2.76
CA PRO A 111 18.45 -0.47 2.51
C PRO A 111 18.13 -1.66 3.42
N ALA A 112 17.79 -1.41 4.69
CA ALA A 112 17.45 -2.47 5.64
C ALA A 112 16.13 -3.18 5.32
N ILE A 113 15.14 -2.45 4.79
CA ILE A 113 13.85 -3.01 4.36
C ILE A 113 14.03 -3.73 3.02
N ALA A 114 14.69 -3.08 2.06
CA ALA A 114 14.97 -3.65 0.73
C ALA A 114 15.79 -4.96 0.78
N ALA A 115 16.59 -5.15 1.83
CA ALA A 115 17.41 -6.34 2.02
C ALA A 115 16.62 -7.55 2.54
N LEU A 116 15.37 -7.39 2.99
CA LEU A 116 14.56 -8.54 3.41
C LEU A 116 14.09 -9.34 2.19
N PRO A 117 14.11 -10.68 2.23
CA PRO A 117 13.89 -11.51 1.04
C PRO A 117 12.58 -11.24 0.28
N ILE A 118 11.49 -10.97 0.99
CA ILE A 118 10.19 -10.72 0.36
C ILE A 118 10.13 -9.41 -0.45
N PHE A 119 11.07 -8.48 -0.20
CA PHE A 119 11.14 -7.19 -0.90
C PHE A 119 12.16 -7.20 -2.03
N GLU A 120 12.99 -8.25 -2.20
CA GLU A 120 14.00 -8.31 -3.27
C GLU A 120 13.37 -8.18 -4.66
N GLY A 121 12.34 -8.99 -4.93
CA GLY A 121 11.59 -8.98 -6.19
C GLY A 121 10.89 -7.65 -6.46
N PRO A 122 10.05 -7.15 -5.53
CA PRO A 122 9.42 -5.84 -5.63
C PRO A 122 10.43 -4.69 -5.81
N ALA A 123 11.54 -4.68 -5.08
CA ALA A 123 12.60 -3.69 -5.21
C ALA A 123 13.25 -3.74 -6.61
N ALA A 124 13.47 -4.94 -7.16
CA ALA A 124 13.95 -5.09 -8.53
C ALA A 124 12.95 -4.54 -9.56
N ALA A 125 11.65 -4.75 -9.36
CA ALA A 125 10.60 -4.19 -10.21
C ALA A 125 10.51 -2.66 -10.12
N LEU A 126 10.66 -2.08 -8.92
CA LEU A 126 10.72 -0.62 -8.73
C LEU A 126 11.95 0.00 -9.41
N LYS A 127 13.11 -0.65 -9.30
CA LYS A 127 14.32 -0.23 -10.01
C LYS A 127 14.11 -0.29 -11.53
N TYR A 128 13.53 -1.38 -12.05
CA TYR A 128 13.20 -1.52 -13.45
C TYR A 128 12.24 -0.42 -13.93
N MET A 129 11.17 -0.16 -13.18
CA MET A 129 10.23 0.92 -13.44
C MET A 129 10.95 2.28 -13.49
N HIS A 130 11.78 2.59 -12.50
CA HIS A 130 12.54 3.84 -12.44
C HIS A 130 13.39 4.01 -13.69
N GLU A 131 14.20 3.00 -14.04
CA GLU A 131 15.05 3.03 -15.23
C GLU A 131 14.25 3.29 -16.52
N LYS A 132 13.10 2.63 -16.69
CA LYS A 132 12.27 2.79 -17.91
C LYS A 132 11.50 4.11 -17.96
N CYS A 133 10.94 4.57 -16.84
CA CYS A 133 10.12 5.78 -16.78
C CYS A 133 10.95 7.07 -16.79
N THR A 134 12.24 6.99 -16.44
CA THR A 134 13.16 8.14 -16.44
C THR A 134 14.09 8.18 -17.65
N ALA A 135 14.09 7.13 -18.48
CA ALA A 135 14.86 7.10 -19.72
C ALA A 135 14.50 8.30 -20.65
N PRO A 136 15.47 8.87 -21.39
CA PRO A 136 15.21 9.96 -22.31
C PRO A 136 14.10 9.62 -23.32
N GLY A 137 13.07 10.46 -23.39
CA GLY A 137 11.93 10.27 -24.30
C GLY A 137 10.89 9.25 -23.82
N SER A 138 10.98 8.76 -22.58
CA SER A 138 9.96 7.87 -22.02
C SER A 138 8.57 8.53 -22.05
N PRO A 139 7.53 7.84 -22.55
CA PRO A 139 6.18 8.39 -22.59
C PRO A 139 5.49 8.35 -21.22
N THR A 140 6.06 7.60 -20.27
CA THR A 140 5.43 7.27 -18.99
C THR A 140 6.29 7.77 -17.85
N THR A 141 5.64 8.45 -16.90
CA THR A 141 6.24 8.86 -15.62
C THR A 141 5.72 7.98 -14.50
N TYR A 142 6.35 8.02 -13.32
CA TYR A 142 5.89 7.23 -12.18
C TYR A 142 5.64 8.05 -10.92
N THR A 143 4.86 7.50 -9.98
CA THR A 143 4.78 7.94 -8.58
C THR A 143 4.72 6.72 -7.70
N VAL A 144 5.63 6.61 -6.73
CA VAL A 144 5.58 5.58 -5.69
C VAL A 144 4.85 6.17 -4.49
N VAL A 145 3.89 5.45 -3.91
CA VAL A 145 3.13 5.92 -2.75
C VAL A 145 3.53 5.10 -1.53
N HIS A 146 4.08 5.77 -0.52
CA HIS A 146 4.36 5.21 0.80
C HIS A 146 3.31 5.76 1.77
N ASN A 147 2.54 4.88 2.40
CA ASN A 147 1.47 5.27 3.33
C ASN A 147 1.61 4.67 4.73
N GLY A 148 2.69 3.93 4.98
CA GLY A 148 2.90 3.18 6.21
C GLY A 148 1.82 2.12 6.42
N GLY A 149 1.54 1.77 7.68
CA GLY A 149 0.51 0.80 8.02
C GLY A 149 -0.91 1.33 7.73
N PHE A 150 -1.76 0.48 7.14
CA PHE A 150 -3.19 0.73 7.03
C PHE A 150 -3.82 0.69 8.43
N LEU A 151 -4.04 1.84 9.08
CA LEU A 151 -4.33 1.93 10.52
C LEU A 151 -5.55 1.11 10.95
N ASP A 152 -6.67 1.33 10.25
CA ASP A 152 -7.94 0.61 10.39
C ASP A 152 -7.75 -0.89 10.16
N TRP A 153 -7.14 -1.27 9.04
CA TRP A 153 -6.88 -2.67 8.72
C TRP A 153 -5.98 -3.37 9.75
N CYS A 154 -4.98 -2.66 10.29
CA CYS A 154 -4.10 -3.20 11.34
C CYS A 154 -4.86 -3.52 12.63
N PHE A 155 -5.86 -2.70 12.99
CA PHE A 155 -6.75 -3.01 14.11
C PHE A 155 -7.75 -4.13 13.79
N GLU A 156 -8.27 -4.18 12.56
CA GLU A 156 -9.23 -5.21 12.14
C GLU A 156 -8.64 -6.62 12.11
N THR A 157 -7.34 -6.72 11.82
CA THR A 157 -6.64 -7.99 11.59
C THR A 157 -5.58 -8.30 12.66
N ALA A 158 -5.38 -7.39 13.61
CA ALA A 158 -4.30 -7.42 14.58
C ALA A 158 -2.89 -7.48 13.94
N PHE A 159 -2.75 -7.09 12.66
CA PHE A 159 -1.54 -7.34 11.88
C PHE A 159 -0.27 -6.76 12.52
N LEU A 160 -0.35 -5.51 12.98
CA LEU A 160 0.71 -4.83 13.74
C LEU A 160 0.48 -4.91 15.25
N GLY A 161 -0.12 -6.01 15.73
CA GLY A 161 -0.01 -6.45 17.11
C GLY A 161 -0.97 -5.80 18.10
N VAL A 162 -1.96 -5.01 17.70
CA VAL A 162 -3.01 -4.51 18.61
C VAL A 162 -4.39 -4.90 18.08
N ASP A 163 -5.10 -5.72 18.86
CA ASP A 163 -6.47 -6.17 18.59
C ASP A 163 -7.42 -5.58 19.66
N PRO A 164 -8.10 -4.47 19.37
CA PRO A 164 -9.03 -3.87 20.31
C PRO A 164 -10.35 -4.66 20.43
N ARG A 165 -10.71 -5.52 19.48
CA ARG A 165 -11.94 -6.34 19.54
C ARG A 165 -11.78 -7.47 20.54
N GLU A 166 -10.67 -8.20 20.42
CA GLU A 166 -10.36 -9.35 21.27
C GLU A 166 -9.56 -8.97 22.52
N LYS A 167 -9.21 -7.68 22.68
CA LYS A 167 -8.36 -7.15 23.76
C LYS A 167 -7.03 -7.90 23.86
N GLN A 168 -6.40 -8.14 22.72
CA GLN A 168 -5.09 -8.79 22.63
C GLN A 168 -4.05 -7.81 22.11
N ALA A 169 -2.83 -7.91 22.61
CA ALA A 169 -1.71 -7.21 22.03
C ALA A 169 -0.46 -8.09 22.00
N THR A 170 0.29 -8.01 20.90
CA THR A 170 1.64 -8.53 20.77
C THR A 170 2.56 -7.36 20.52
N ILE A 171 3.36 -7.02 21.52
CA ILE A 171 4.32 -5.92 21.44
C ILE A 171 5.60 -6.42 20.78
N PHE A 172 6.00 -5.81 19.67
CA PHE A 172 7.25 -6.10 18.98
C PHE A 172 8.39 -5.31 19.64
N ASP A 173 9.41 -6.03 20.08
CA ASP A 173 10.54 -5.49 20.86
C ASP A 173 10.06 -4.62 22.03
N GLU A 174 10.40 -3.33 22.05
CA GLU A 174 9.95 -2.39 23.07
C GLU A 174 8.59 -1.74 22.75
N GLY A 175 8.07 -1.86 21.52
CA GLY A 175 6.82 -1.24 21.07
C GLY A 175 6.80 0.29 21.13
N THR A 176 7.96 0.93 21.20
CA THR A 176 8.14 2.39 21.32
C THR A 176 8.46 3.07 20.00
N ASN A 177 8.81 2.32 18.95
CA ASN A 177 9.11 2.86 17.64
C ASN A 177 7.87 3.57 17.05
N GLU A 178 8.02 4.83 16.65
CA GLU A 178 6.96 5.59 15.97
C GLU A 178 7.10 5.39 14.46
N ILE A 179 6.06 4.85 13.83
CA ILE A 179 6.00 4.65 12.38
C ILE A 179 4.76 5.31 11.79
N ALA A 180 4.76 5.50 10.48
CA ALA A 180 3.64 6.09 9.75
C ALA A 180 2.43 5.16 9.73
N TYR A 181 1.25 5.73 9.92
CA TYR A 181 -0.03 5.05 9.71
C TYR A 181 -0.97 5.95 8.93
N THR A 182 -1.72 5.35 8.02
CA THR A 182 -2.77 6.01 7.23
C THR A 182 -3.98 5.08 7.16
N THR A 183 -5.19 5.59 7.36
CA THR A 183 -6.39 4.75 7.16
C THR A 183 -6.58 4.43 5.69
N GLN A 184 -7.20 3.29 5.37
CA GLN A 184 -7.50 2.89 4.00
C GLN A 184 -8.26 3.99 3.24
N GLU A 185 -9.24 4.64 3.88
CA GLU A 185 -9.98 5.78 3.31
C GLU A 185 -9.04 6.91 2.85
N TRP A 186 -8.10 7.32 3.70
CA TRP A 186 -7.17 8.41 3.37
C TRP A 186 -6.11 8.01 2.34
N VAL A 187 -5.73 6.74 2.25
CA VAL A 187 -4.88 6.26 1.13
C VAL A 187 -5.58 6.47 -0.20
N GLY A 188 -6.86 6.10 -0.30
CA GLY A 188 -7.65 6.32 -1.50
C GLY A 188 -7.80 7.80 -1.86
N LYS A 189 -8.07 8.67 -0.87
CA LYS A 189 -8.14 10.14 -1.08
C LYS A 189 -6.79 10.72 -1.50
N ALA A 190 -5.69 10.24 -0.95
CA ALA A 190 -4.35 10.68 -1.33
C ALA A 190 -4.05 10.34 -2.79
N VAL A 191 -4.41 9.14 -3.25
CA VAL A 191 -4.26 8.78 -4.67
C VAL A 191 -5.06 9.72 -5.57
N VAL A 192 -6.32 10.02 -5.24
CA VAL A 192 -7.12 11.01 -5.98
C VAL A 192 -6.43 12.38 -6.02
N ALA A 193 -5.91 12.86 -4.89
CA ALA A 193 -5.20 14.14 -4.81
C ALA A 193 -3.92 14.14 -5.67
N ILE A 194 -3.16 13.05 -5.68
CA ILE A 194 -1.95 12.89 -6.53
C ILE A 194 -2.33 12.97 -8.01
N LEU A 195 -3.43 12.35 -8.44
CA LEU A 195 -3.90 12.41 -9.83
C LEU A 195 -4.25 13.84 -10.28
N CYS A 196 -4.56 14.74 -9.33
CA CYS A 196 -4.76 16.16 -9.59
C CYS A 196 -3.47 17.00 -9.51
N LYS A 197 -2.35 16.41 -9.09
CA LYS A 197 -1.04 17.05 -8.85
C LYS A 197 0.11 16.28 -9.49
N LEU A 198 -0.07 15.89 -10.75
CA LEU A 198 0.88 15.01 -11.43
C LEU A 198 2.25 15.65 -11.63
N GLU A 199 2.35 16.96 -11.85
CA GLU A 199 3.65 17.61 -12.05
C GLU A 199 4.46 17.61 -10.75
N GLU A 200 3.81 17.91 -9.62
CA GLU A 200 4.44 17.97 -8.30
C GLU A 200 4.89 16.59 -7.81
N THR A 201 4.26 15.52 -8.30
CA THR A 201 4.50 14.13 -7.88
C THR A 201 5.26 13.30 -8.92
N LYS A 202 5.75 13.95 -9.98
CA LYS A 202 6.39 13.30 -11.13
C LYS A 202 7.72 12.64 -10.77
N ASN A 203 7.86 11.36 -11.09
CA ASN A 203 9.10 10.57 -10.97
C ASN A 203 9.72 10.62 -9.57
N ARG A 204 8.87 10.57 -8.54
CA ARG A 204 9.31 10.55 -7.13
C ARG A 204 8.40 9.69 -6.28
N SER A 205 8.91 9.35 -5.10
CA SER A 205 8.12 8.84 -3.99
C SER A 205 7.26 9.95 -3.38
N VAL A 206 6.07 9.59 -2.92
CA VAL A 206 5.11 10.44 -2.22
C VAL A 206 4.78 9.77 -0.90
N PHE A 207 4.94 10.49 0.19
CA PHE A 207 4.79 10.00 1.55
C PHE A 207 3.52 10.56 2.16
N VAL A 208 2.65 9.69 2.68
CA VAL A 208 1.36 10.06 3.26
C VAL A 208 1.21 9.39 4.62
N ALA A 209 0.93 10.18 5.65
CA ALA A 209 0.76 9.64 7.00
C ALA A 209 -0.36 10.39 7.71
N ASN A 210 -1.45 9.73 8.09
CA ASN A 210 -2.39 10.36 9.01
C ASN A 210 -1.78 10.57 10.38
N THR A 211 -0.91 9.68 10.86
CA THR A 211 -0.25 9.80 12.16
C THR A 211 1.11 9.11 12.18
N TYR A 212 1.97 9.50 13.13
CA TYR A 212 3.14 8.74 13.51
C TYR A 212 2.96 8.34 14.96
N VAL A 213 2.89 7.04 15.24
CA VAL A 213 2.51 6.54 16.56
C VAL A 213 3.15 5.17 16.81
N SER A 214 3.39 4.86 18.08
CA SER A 214 3.98 3.58 18.51
C SER A 214 2.91 2.55 18.87
N GLN A 215 3.26 1.26 18.84
CA GLN A 215 2.37 0.17 19.29
C GLN A 215 1.88 0.37 20.72
N LYS A 216 2.76 0.82 21.63
CA LYS A 216 2.39 1.11 23.02
C LYS A 216 1.31 2.18 23.11
N LYS A 217 1.43 3.24 22.31
CA LYS A 217 0.44 4.31 22.28
C LYS A 217 -0.87 3.84 21.63
N LEU A 218 -0.82 3.04 20.56
CA LEU A 218 -2.02 2.42 19.98
C LEU A 218 -2.75 1.52 21.00
N LEU A 219 -2.01 0.74 21.79
CA LEU A 219 -2.57 -0.07 22.87
C LEU A 219 -3.20 0.79 23.99
N GLU A 220 -2.54 1.88 24.39
CA GLU A 220 -3.08 2.83 25.37
C GLU A 220 -4.42 3.41 24.88
N LEU A 221 -4.45 3.95 23.66
CA LEU A 221 -5.67 4.51 23.06
C LEU A 221 -6.76 3.45 22.91
N SER A 222 -6.40 2.21 22.59
CA SER A 222 -7.35 1.09 22.53
C SER A 222 -7.97 0.81 23.90
N LYS A 223 -7.17 0.78 24.97
CA LYS A 223 -7.66 0.60 26.35
C LYS A 223 -8.59 1.73 26.79
N GLU A 224 -8.33 2.96 26.37
CA GLU A 224 -9.23 4.08 26.64
C GLU A 224 -10.59 3.93 25.94
N VAL A 225 -10.63 3.32 24.75
CA VAL A 225 -11.87 3.13 23.97
C VAL A 225 -12.68 1.93 24.43
N VAL A 226 -12.05 0.75 24.60
CA VAL A 226 -12.75 -0.52 24.88
C VAL A 226 -12.66 -0.98 26.34
N GLY A 227 -12.07 -0.14 27.21
CA GLY A 227 -11.83 -0.43 28.61
C GLY A 227 -10.50 -1.17 28.85
N ALA A 228 -9.84 -0.79 29.94
CA ALA A 228 -8.48 -1.25 30.28
C ALA A 228 -8.41 -2.69 30.81
N ASP A 229 -9.54 -3.24 31.29
CA ASP A 229 -9.60 -4.59 31.86
C ASP A 229 -9.74 -5.67 30.79
N GLY A 230 -9.16 -6.85 31.07
CA GLY A 230 -9.27 -8.05 30.25
C GLY A 230 -8.24 -8.17 29.13
N TRP A 231 -7.23 -7.30 29.09
CA TRP A 231 -6.20 -7.36 28.05
C TRP A 231 -5.18 -8.46 28.28
N THR A 232 -4.91 -9.24 27.23
CA THR A 232 -3.77 -10.17 27.18
C THR A 232 -2.66 -9.53 26.34
N VAL A 233 -1.52 -9.22 26.98
CA VAL A 233 -0.39 -8.55 26.32
C VAL A 233 0.82 -9.47 26.29
N GLY A 234 1.17 -9.95 25.10
CA GLY A 234 2.39 -10.68 24.81
C GLY A 234 3.49 -9.77 24.24
N ALA A 235 4.69 -10.33 24.15
CA ALA A 235 5.82 -9.69 23.48
C ALA A 235 6.47 -10.67 22.49
N LYS A 236 6.95 -10.16 21.36
CA LYS A 236 7.76 -10.91 20.39
C LYS A 236 9.00 -10.11 20.02
N SER A 237 10.14 -10.77 19.92
CA SER A 237 11.37 -10.16 19.43
C SER A 237 11.40 -10.21 17.90
N THR A 238 11.61 -9.07 17.26
CA THR A 238 11.74 -8.99 15.80
C THR A 238 12.96 -9.75 15.29
N ASP A 239 14.04 -9.82 16.07
CA ASP A 239 15.21 -10.64 15.76
C ASP A 239 14.88 -12.14 15.71
N GLN A 240 14.08 -12.62 16.66
CA GLN A 240 13.65 -14.03 16.67
C GLN A 240 12.67 -14.33 15.54
N MET A 241 11.74 -13.40 15.25
CA MET A 241 10.81 -13.51 14.12
C MET A 241 11.57 -13.57 12.79
N LEU A 242 12.56 -12.67 12.61
CA LEU A 242 13.40 -12.64 11.42
C LEU A 242 14.21 -13.92 11.29
N ALA A 243 14.92 -14.34 12.33
CA ALA A 243 15.74 -15.57 12.30
C ALA A 243 14.90 -16.81 11.94
N LYS A 244 13.72 -16.96 12.57
CA LYS A 244 12.81 -18.07 12.29
C LYS A 244 12.29 -18.05 10.85
N SER A 245 11.92 -16.87 10.34
CA SER A 245 11.40 -16.71 8.98
C SER A 245 12.48 -16.95 7.92
N MET A 246 13.71 -16.51 8.18
CA MET A 246 14.88 -16.82 7.35
C MET A 246 15.18 -18.32 7.32
N GLU A 247 15.19 -18.99 8.48
CA GLU A 247 15.40 -20.45 8.55
C GLU A 247 14.32 -21.23 7.80
N ALA A 248 13.04 -20.84 7.95
CA ALA A 248 11.94 -21.47 7.23
C ALA A 248 12.04 -21.24 5.71
N LEU A 249 12.47 -20.05 5.29
CA LEU A 249 12.69 -19.74 3.88
C LEU A 249 13.82 -20.59 3.28
N GLU A 250 14.97 -20.66 3.95
CA GLU A 250 16.12 -21.46 3.53
C GLU A 250 15.80 -22.95 3.40
N ASN A 251 14.95 -23.47 4.29
CA ASN A 251 14.50 -24.86 4.28
C ASN A 251 13.31 -25.13 3.34
N GLY A 252 12.76 -24.11 2.67
CA GLY A 252 11.60 -24.24 1.78
C GLY A 252 10.30 -24.59 2.52
N THR A 253 10.19 -24.26 3.80
CA THR A 253 9.04 -24.54 4.66
C THR A 253 8.28 -23.30 5.12
N ILE A 254 8.66 -22.12 4.61
CA ILE A 254 8.00 -20.86 4.93
C ILE A 254 6.51 -20.89 4.59
N ASP A 255 5.69 -20.48 5.56
CA ASP A 255 4.25 -20.31 5.41
C ASP A 255 3.88 -18.83 5.33
N LEU A 256 2.57 -18.56 5.21
CA LEU A 256 2.07 -17.19 5.13
C LEU A 256 2.48 -16.36 6.35
N GLU A 257 2.46 -16.94 7.56
CA GLU A 257 2.83 -16.20 8.77
C GLU A 257 4.31 -15.81 8.76
N GLY A 258 5.20 -16.68 8.28
CA GLY A 258 6.61 -16.33 8.07
C GLY A 258 6.82 -15.24 7.01
N ILE A 259 6.02 -15.23 5.93
CA ILE A 259 6.05 -14.14 4.93
C ILE A 259 5.61 -12.82 5.56
N LEU A 260 4.52 -12.84 6.33
CA LEU A 260 3.99 -11.67 7.02
C LEU A 260 4.93 -11.16 8.12
N ASP A 261 5.68 -12.06 8.78
CA ASP A 261 6.67 -11.69 9.79
C ASP A 261 7.80 -10.83 9.21
N PHE A 262 8.20 -11.02 7.94
CA PHE A 262 9.16 -10.10 7.31
C PHE A 262 8.61 -8.67 7.20
N ILE A 263 7.33 -8.50 6.89
CA ILE A 263 6.68 -7.17 6.83
C ILE A 263 6.60 -6.57 8.23
N ARG A 264 6.16 -7.35 9.23
CA ARG A 264 6.08 -6.89 10.63
C ARG A 264 7.45 -6.50 11.18
N VAL A 265 8.51 -7.25 10.83
CA VAL A 265 9.90 -6.91 11.17
C VAL A 265 10.31 -5.62 10.48
N ALA A 266 9.98 -5.44 9.20
CA ALA A 266 10.26 -4.19 8.49
C ALA A 266 9.61 -2.99 9.17
N ASP A 267 8.31 -3.06 9.47
CA ASP A 267 7.57 -2.03 10.22
C ASP A 267 8.16 -1.78 11.61
N ALA A 268 8.31 -2.82 12.42
CA ALA A 268 8.66 -2.67 13.82
C ALA A 268 10.13 -2.27 14.04
N LYS A 269 11.05 -2.81 13.25
CA LYS A 269 12.50 -2.71 13.47
C LYS A 269 13.20 -1.71 12.56
N TYR A 270 12.84 -1.65 11.28
CA TYR A 270 13.61 -0.93 10.27
C TYR A 270 12.94 0.34 9.77
N GLU A 271 11.62 0.41 9.82
CA GLU A 271 10.88 1.63 9.54
C GLU A 271 11.07 2.64 10.67
N THR A 272 11.03 3.91 10.30
CA THR A 272 11.19 5.03 11.23
C THR A 272 10.28 6.14 10.79
N LYS A 273 9.82 6.95 11.74
CA LYS A 273 9.19 8.23 11.47
C LYS A 273 9.91 8.98 10.34
N TRP A 274 9.15 9.36 9.31
CA TRP A 274 9.68 10.05 8.17
C TRP A 274 10.01 11.50 8.54
N GLU A 275 11.09 12.03 7.99
CA GLU A 275 11.50 13.42 8.24
C GLU A 275 10.50 14.42 7.65
N THR A 276 9.91 14.07 6.51
CA THR A 276 8.94 14.88 5.76
C THR A 276 7.87 13.99 5.14
N ASP A 277 6.69 14.56 4.93
CA ASP A 277 5.60 13.94 4.18
C ASP A 277 4.90 14.95 3.27
N ASP A 278 4.11 14.44 2.33
CA ASP A 278 3.39 15.20 1.31
C ASP A 278 1.98 15.59 1.75
N ASN A 279 1.66 15.51 3.05
CA ASN A 279 0.32 15.77 3.54
C ASN A 279 -0.19 17.16 3.19
N GLU A 280 0.64 18.21 3.34
CA GLU A 280 0.25 19.58 3.00
C GLU A 280 -0.02 19.72 1.49
N LEU A 281 0.86 19.14 0.67
CA LEU A 281 0.68 19.10 -0.78
C LEU A 281 -0.65 18.42 -1.15
N LEU A 282 -1.03 17.35 -0.47
CA LEU A 282 -2.19 16.53 -0.84
C LEU A 282 -3.47 16.87 -0.05
N GLY A 283 -3.39 17.77 0.92
CA GLY A 283 -4.52 18.09 1.81
C GLY A 283 -4.89 16.96 2.77
N ILE A 284 -3.92 16.13 3.18
CA ILE A 284 -4.13 15.01 4.09
C ILE A 284 -4.01 15.50 5.54
N PRO A 285 -5.01 15.25 6.40
CA PRO A 285 -4.97 15.71 7.77
C PRO A 285 -4.03 14.85 8.63
N ARG A 286 -3.40 15.51 9.60
CA ARG A 286 -2.72 14.87 10.72
C ARG A 286 -3.76 14.55 11.81
N PHE A 287 -3.88 13.27 12.14
CA PHE A 287 -4.77 12.77 13.18
C PHE A 287 -4.22 13.10 14.57
N SER A 288 -5.14 13.51 15.43
CA SER A 288 -4.96 13.56 16.87
C SER A 288 -5.20 12.18 17.51
N ASP A 289 -4.91 12.05 18.81
CA ASP A 289 -5.28 10.87 19.60
C ASP A 289 -6.79 10.56 19.50
N GLU A 290 -7.65 11.59 19.44
CA GLU A 290 -9.10 11.39 19.33
C GLU A 290 -9.51 10.85 17.96
N ASP A 291 -8.85 11.28 16.88
CA ASP A 291 -9.09 10.73 15.54
C ASP A 291 -8.69 9.25 15.47
N ILE A 292 -7.58 8.86 16.12
CA ILE A 292 -7.18 7.45 16.23
C ILE A 292 -8.20 6.65 17.05
N LYS A 293 -8.70 7.20 18.16
CA LYS A 293 -9.77 6.57 18.96
C LYS A 293 -11.04 6.37 18.14
N GLU A 294 -11.38 7.31 17.27
CA GLU A 294 -12.53 7.18 16.39
C GLU A 294 -12.34 6.06 15.35
N VAL A 295 -11.13 5.88 14.82
CA VAL A 295 -10.81 4.69 14.00
C VAL A 295 -11.02 3.41 14.81
N ILE A 296 -10.52 3.35 16.05
CA ILE A 296 -10.72 2.19 16.93
C ILE A 296 -12.22 1.93 17.15
N ARG A 297 -13.02 2.95 17.46
CA ARG A 297 -14.48 2.83 17.66
C ARG A 297 -15.18 2.24 16.45
N LYS A 298 -14.84 2.69 15.24
CA LYS A 298 -15.39 2.15 13.99
C LYS A 298 -15.01 0.69 13.75
N VAL A 299 -13.79 0.31 14.15
CA VAL A 299 -13.35 -1.09 14.04
C VAL A 299 -14.09 -1.97 15.04
N VAL A 300 -14.34 -1.52 16.27
CA VAL A 300 -14.97 -2.37 17.31
C VAL A 300 -16.50 -2.33 17.33
N SER A 301 -17.13 -1.42 16.59
CA SER A 301 -18.59 -1.33 16.44
C SER A 301 -19.15 -2.42 15.55
#